data_AF-A0A254T834-F1
#
_entry.id   AF-A0A254T834-F1
#
_cell.length_a   1.000
_cell.length_b   1.000
_cell.length_c   1.000
_cell.angle_alpha   90.00
_cell.angle_beta   90.00
_cell.angle_gamma   90.00
#
_symmetry.space_group_name_H-M   'P 1'
#
loop_
_entity.id
_entity.type
_entity.pdbx_description
1 polymer ?
#
loop_
_entity_poly.entity_id
_entity_poly.type
_entity_poly.pdbx_seq_one_letter_code
_entity_poly.pdbx_strand_id
1 'polypeptide(L)'
;MTTNTGTGKISAGSVSTGFVPATVTPSVTLNYNAATNELTGFPAALPVNVTSGGVTTTFAAGTPVTYTAGATISFGNVSFSISGTPANNDQFTIGRNTTGVGDNRNALLLGALQTSNTLGNGSITFQGAYGQMVSQIGNKTHELEVSSKAETKMLEQAMQAQQAESGVNLDEEAANLMRYQQAYQAAAKVMQTAGQLFDLLLTLGG
;
A
#
# COMPACT_ATOMS: atom_id res chain seq x y z
N MET A 1 10.80 5.09 -50.83
CA MET A 1 10.94 6.56 -50.81
C MET A 1 9.67 7.13 -50.21
N THR A 2 9.77 7.71 -49.01
CA THR A 2 8.67 8.43 -48.36
C THR A 2 8.44 9.73 -49.10
N THR A 3 7.58 9.71 -50.11
CA THR A 3 7.06 10.93 -50.73
C THR A 3 6.06 11.54 -49.75
N ASN A 4 6.59 12.25 -48.77
CA ASN A 4 5.85 13.27 -48.05
C ASN A 4 6.33 14.59 -48.63
N THR A 5 5.59 15.08 -49.61
CA THR A 5 5.87 16.30 -50.36
C THR A 5 5.23 17.53 -49.72
N GLY A 6 4.33 17.32 -48.74
CA GLY A 6 3.74 18.36 -47.90
C GLY A 6 4.45 18.55 -46.56
N THR A 7 3.73 19.14 -45.60
CA THR A 7 4.19 19.34 -44.20
C THR A 7 3.63 18.30 -43.24
N GLY A 8 2.98 17.25 -43.77
CA GLY A 8 2.32 16.22 -43.00
C GLY A 8 3.28 15.49 -42.05
N LYS A 9 2.91 15.27 -40.80
CA LYS A 9 3.70 14.47 -39.84
C LYS A 9 2.81 13.49 -39.11
N ILE A 10 3.13 12.20 -39.24
CA ILE A 10 2.50 11.13 -38.45
C ILE A 10 3.16 11.03 -37.07
N SER A 11 2.35 10.89 -36.03
CA SER A 11 2.82 10.66 -34.67
C SER A 11 3.37 9.23 -34.51
N ALA A 12 4.06 8.98 -33.40
CA ALA A 12 4.19 7.60 -32.93
C ALA A 12 2.79 7.02 -32.70
N GLY A 13 2.54 5.80 -33.15
CA GLY A 13 1.29 5.11 -32.86
C GLY A 13 1.21 4.72 -31.38
N SER A 14 0.04 4.32 -30.91
CA SER A 14 -0.15 3.63 -29.64
C SER A 14 -1.11 2.46 -29.82
N VAL A 15 -1.03 1.47 -28.93
CA VAL A 15 -1.90 0.30 -28.96
C VAL A 15 -2.68 0.19 -27.65
N SER A 16 -3.96 -0.18 -27.76
CA SER A 16 -4.84 -0.39 -26.61
C SER A 16 -4.98 -1.87 -26.27
N THR A 17 -5.55 -2.19 -25.11
CA THR A 17 -5.88 -3.56 -24.70
C THR A 17 -6.69 -4.28 -25.79
N GLY A 18 -6.32 -5.53 -26.09
CA GLY A 18 -6.96 -6.30 -27.17
C GLY A 18 -6.39 -6.04 -28.57
N PHE A 19 -5.27 -5.33 -28.70
CA PHE A 19 -4.54 -5.23 -29.96
C PHE A 19 -4.07 -6.61 -30.45
N VAL A 20 -4.30 -6.89 -31.73
CA VAL A 20 -3.85 -8.11 -32.41
C VAL A 20 -2.81 -7.73 -33.45
N PRO A 21 -1.60 -8.34 -33.47
CA PRO A 21 -0.56 -7.94 -34.41
C PRO A 21 -0.92 -8.07 -35.90
N ALA A 22 -1.84 -8.98 -36.24
CA ALA A 22 -2.35 -9.16 -37.60
C ALA A 22 -3.05 -7.89 -38.14
N THR A 23 -3.54 -7.00 -37.28
CA THR A 23 -4.18 -5.74 -37.68
C THR A 23 -3.25 -4.80 -38.47
N VAL A 24 -1.93 -4.94 -38.30
CA VAL A 24 -0.91 -4.13 -39.00
C VAL A 24 0.17 -5.01 -39.65
N THR A 25 -0.18 -6.26 -39.97
CA THR A 25 0.70 -7.20 -40.67
C THR A 25 -0.02 -7.74 -41.93
N PRO A 26 0.39 -7.38 -43.16
CA PRO A 26 1.49 -6.47 -43.50
C PRO A 26 1.20 -5.02 -43.07
N SER A 27 2.24 -4.17 -43.11
CA SER A 27 2.12 -2.75 -42.76
C SER A 27 0.97 -2.08 -43.52
N VAL A 28 0.19 -1.26 -42.83
CA VAL A 28 -0.91 -0.48 -43.40
C VAL A 28 -0.31 0.79 -44.00
N THR A 29 -0.48 1.02 -45.30
CA THR A 29 -0.07 2.26 -45.96
C THR A 29 -1.30 3.09 -46.26
N LEU A 30 -1.32 4.31 -45.74
CA LEU A 30 -2.37 5.28 -45.98
C LEU A 30 -1.94 6.25 -47.08
N ASN A 31 -2.86 6.57 -47.96
CA ASN A 31 -2.65 7.50 -49.07
C ASN A 31 -3.58 8.71 -48.88
N TYR A 32 -3.00 9.90 -48.90
CA TYR A 32 -3.76 11.15 -48.85
C TYR A 32 -4.15 11.64 -50.25
N ASN A 33 -5.44 11.94 -50.44
CA ASN A 33 -5.96 12.57 -51.64
C ASN A 33 -6.35 14.02 -51.34
N ALA A 34 -5.63 14.97 -51.94
CA ALA A 34 -5.86 16.39 -51.71
C ALA A 34 -7.13 16.92 -52.39
N ALA A 35 -7.63 16.25 -53.43
CA ALA A 35 -8.83 16.67 -54.14
C ALA A 35 -10.11 16.40 -53.34
N THR A 36 -10.12 15.32 -52.54
CA THR A 36 -11.27 14.96 -51.69
C THR A 36 -11.03 15.22 -50.20
N ASN A 37 -9.80 15.58 -49.81
CA ASN A 37 -9.36 15.71 -48.41
C ASN A 37 -9.59 14.42 -47.60
N GLU A 38 -9.19 13.28 -48.17
CA GLU A 38 -9.44 11.96 -47.59
C GLU A 38 -8.16 11.12 -47.49
N LEU A 39 -8.14 10.26 -46.48
CA LEU A 39 -7.19 9.17 -46.30
C LEU A 39 -7.83 7.85 -46.73
N THR A 40 -7.12 7.09 -47.54
CA THR A 40 -7.50 5.73 -47.96
C THR A 40 -6.41 4.73 -47.58
N GLY A 41 -6.68 3.42 -47.68
CA GLY A 41 -5.70 2.36 -47.36
C GLY A 41 -5.86 1.73 -45.97
N PHE A 42 -6.92 2.06 -45.24
CA PHE A 42 -7.29 1.39 -43.98
C PHE A 42 -7.68 -0.08 -44.20
N PRO A 43 -7.55 -0.95 -43.18
CA PRO A 43 -8.01 -2.34 -43.26
C PRO A 43 -9.52 -2.42 -43.60
N ALA A 44 -9.85 -3.10 -44.69
CA ALA A 44 -11.22 -3.15 -45.23
C ALA A 44 -12.27 -3.82 -44.31
N ALA A 45 -11.82 -4.56 -43.29
CA ALA A 45 -12.69 -5.26 -42.35
C ALA A 45 -12.90 -4.52 -41.01
N LEU A 46 -12.25 -3.36 -40.81
CA LEU A 46 -12.29 -2.64 -39.54
C LEU A 46 -12.84 -1.23 -39.72
N PRO A 47 -13.77 -0.79 -38.85
CA PRO A 47 -14.19 0.61 -38.83
C PRO A 47 -13.04 1.50 -38.37
N VAL A 48 -13.08 2.76 -38.80
CA VAL A 48 -12.10 3.78 -38.42
C VAL A 48 -12.79 4.84 -37.58
N ASN A 49 -12.26 5.13 -36.40
CA ASN A 49 -12.75 6.20 -35.55
C ASN A 49 -11.79 7.39 -35.63
N VAL A 50 -12.33 8.58 -35.90
CA VAL A 50 -11.60 9.84 -35.89
C VAL A 50 -12.15 10.70 -34.76
N THR A 51 -11.29 11.05 -33.80
CA THR A 51 -11.65 11.90 -32.67
C THR A 51 -10.97 13.26 -32.81
N SER A 52 -11.78 14.32 -32.83
CA SER A 52 -11.31 15.72 -32.88
C SER A 52 -12.11 16.56 -31.88
N GLY A 53 -11.42 17.33 -31.04
CA GLY A 53 -12.08 18.17 -30.03
C GLY A 53 -12.98 17.40 -29.05
N GLY A 54 -12.69 16.12 -28.79
CA GLY A 54 -13.49 15.24 -27.94
C GLY A 54 -14.70 14.58 -28.62
N VAL A 55 -14.97 14.90 -29.89
CA VAL A 55 -16.04 14.28 -30.68
C VAL A 55 -15.47 13.18 -31.56
N THR A 56 -16.06 11.99 -31.48
CA THR A 56 -15.67 10.83 -32.29
C THR A 56 -16.64 10.61 -33.43
N THR A 57 -16.13 10.60 -34.66
CA THR A 57 -16.85 10.20 -35.87
C THR A 57 -16.37 8.83 -36.33
N THR A 58 -17.29 7.90 -36.55
CA THR A 58 -16.99 6.55 -37.02
C THR A 58 -17.26 6.43 -38.51
N PHE A 59 -16.24 5.99 -39.24
CA PHE A 59 -16.30 5.64 -40.65
C PHE A 59 -16.45 4.13 -40.78
N ALA A 60 -17.32 3.69 -41.69
CA ALA A 60 -17.52 2.27 -41.94
C ALA A 60 -16.25 1.62 -42.50
N ALA A 61 -16.14 0.31 -42.33
CA ALA A 61 -14.99 -0.43 -42.83
C ALA A 61 -14.87 -0.29 -44.36
N GLY A 62 -13.66 0.03 -44.84
CA GLY A 62 -13.37 0.19 -46.26
C GLY A 62 -13.81 1.51 -46.90
N THR A 63 -14.40 2.46 -46.15
CA THR A 63 -14.73 3.79 -46.69
C THR A 63 -13.54 4.76 -46.56
N PRO A 64 -13.38 5.72 -47.49
CA PRO A 64 -12.47 6.84 -47.30
C PRO A 64 -12.74 7.59 -45.99
N VAL A 65 -11.69 8.07 -45.34
CA VAL A 65 -11.77 8.76 -44.05
C VAL A 65 -11.37 10.22 -44.24
N THR A 66 -12.24 11.15 -43.89
CA THR A 66 -11.95 12.59 -44.01
C THR A 66 -10.74 12.97 -43.14
N TYR A 67 -9.78 13.67 -43.72
CA TYR A 67 -8.60 14.13 -43.01
C TYR A 67 -8.90 15.38 -42.18
N THR A 68 -8.53 15.34 -40.91
CA THR A 68 -8.51 16.51 -40.01
C THR A 68 -7.15 16.58 -39.34
N ALA A 69 -6.45 17.71 -39.52
CA ALA A 69 -5.11 17.87 -38.97
C ALA A 69 -5.12 17.76 -37.44
N GLY A 70 -4.25 16.90 -36.91
CA GLY A 70 -4.10 16.67 -35.47
C GLY A 70 -5.19 15.80 -34.82
N ALA A 71 -6.22 15.38 -35.57
CA ALA A 71 -7.22 14.46 -35.05
C ALA A 71 -6.60 13.09 -34.74
N THR A 72 -7.11 12.42 -33.71
CA THR A 72 -6.72 11.05 -33.37
C THR A 72 -7.49 10.08 -34.26
N ILE A 73 -6.77 9.32 -35.06
CA ILE A 73 -7.32 8.27 -35.94
C ILE A 73 -7.06 6.93 -35.26
N SER A 74 -8.05 6.05 -35.22
CA SER A 74 -7.91 4.72 -34.65
C SER A 74 -8.66 3.63 -35.41
N PHE A 75 -8.05 2.44 -35.49
CA PHE A 75 -8.64 1.22 -36.05
C PHE A 75 -8.02 0.01 -35.36
N GLY A 76 -8.83 -1.03 -35.09
CA GLY A 76 -8.37 -2.29 -34.48
C GLY A 76 -7.39 -2.13 -33.31
N ASN A 77 -7.73 -1.25 -32.36
CA ASN A 77 -6.93 -0.95 -31.16
C ASN A 77 -5.55 -0.30 -31.42
N VAL A 78 -5.30 0.19 -32.64
CA VAL A 78 -4.18 1.07 -32.97
C VAL A 78 -4.69 2.51 -33.04
N SER A 79 -3.95 3.47 -32.49
CA SER A 79 -4.25 4.89 -32.64
C SER A 79 -3.00 5.71 -32.99
N PHE A 80 -3.17 6.79 -33.74
CA PHE A 80 -2.12 7.73 -34.14
C PHE A 80 -2.77 9.06 -34.55
N SER A 81 -1.97 10.09 -34.80
CA SER A 81 -2.44 11.33 -35.41
C SER A 81 -1.55 11.74 -36.57
N ILE A 82 -2.14 12.47 -37.52
CA ILE A 82 -1.41 13.10 -38.62
C ILE A 82 -1.64 14.61 -38.52
N SER A 83 -0.57 15.37 -38.31
CA SER A 83 -0.58 16.83 -38.21
C SER A 83 -0.02 17.47 -39.47
N GLY A 84 -0.20 18.78 -39.62
CA GLY A 84 0.28 19.55 -40.79
C GLY A 84 -0.66 19.44 -41.99
N THR A 85 -0.12 19.72 -43.17
CA THR A 85 -0.86 19.69 -44.44
C THR A 85 -0.16 18.71 -45.38
N PRO A 86 -0.62 17.45 -45.46
CA PRO A 86 -0.12 16.51 -46.46
C PRO A 86 -0.43 17.02 -47.87
N ALA A 87 0.46 16.75 -48.81
CA ALA A 87 0.27 17.00 -50.24
C ALA A 87 -0.33 15.77 -50.93
N ASN A 88 -0.87 15.96 -52.14
CA ASN A 88 -1.53 14.88 -52.86
C ASN A 88 -0.59 13.69 -53.10
N ASN A 89 -1.09 12.48 -52.88
CA ASN A 89 -0.33 11.22 -52.93
C ASN A 89 0.74 11.05 -51.85
N ASP A 90 0.70 11.85 -50.78
CA ASP A 90 1.53 11.59 -49.62
C ASP A 90 1.13 10.25 -48.97
N GLN A 91 2.14 9.48 -48.57
CA GLN A 91 1.96 8.14 -48.02
C GLN A 91 2.46 8.06 -46.57
N PHE A 92 1.63 7.49 -45.70
CA PHE A 92 1.95 7.25 -44.29
C PHE A 92 1.83 5.76 -43.98
N THR A 93 2.92 5.13 -43.53
CA THR A 93 2.93 3.70 -43.24
C THR A 93 2.87 3.46 -41.73
N ILE A 94 1.92 2.63 -41.32
CA ILE A 94 1.75 2.12 -39.97
C ILE A 94 2.17 0.65 -39.98
N GLY A 95 3.20 0.32 -39.20
CA GLY A 95 3.71 -1.03 -39.10
C GLY A 95 4.28 -1.31 -37.71
N ARG A 96 4.66 -2.55 -37.49
CA ARG A 96 5.32 -2.96 -36.24
C ARG A 96 6.73 -2.39 -36.20
N ASN A 97 7.08 -1.77 -35.07
CA ASN A 97 8.48 -1.46 -34.77
C ASN A 97 9.17 -2.75 -34.30
N THR A 98 9.73 -3.52 -35.22
CA THR A 98 10.37 -4.83 -34.94
C THR A 98 11.82 -4.71 -34.47
N THR A 99 12.48 -3.59 -34.74
CA THR A 99 13.88 -3.35 -34.37
C THR A 99 14.03 -2.62 -33.04
N GLY A 100 12.94 -2.10 -32.47
CA GLY A 100 12.89 -1.53 -31.12
C GLY A 100 13.64 -0.21 -30.92
N VAL A 101 14.24 0.36 -31.97
CA VAL A 101 15.03 1.58 -31.87
C VAL A 101 14.13 2.77 -31.53
N GLY A 102 14.44 3.46 -30.44
CA GLY A 102 13.75 4.68 -30.01
C GLY A 102 12.35 4.48 -29.40
N ASP A 103 11.96 3.25 -29.07
CA ASP A 103 10.63 2.95 -28.51
C ASP A 103 10.64 2.90 -26.98
N ASN A 104 10.33 4.03 -26.35
CA ASN A 104 10.24 4.14 -24.89
C ASN A 104 8.79 4.05 -24.36
N ARG A 105 7.83 3.63 -25.19
CA ARG A 105 6.41 3.65 -24.79
C ARG A 105 6.13 2.70 -23.61
N ASN A 106 6.74 1.51 -23.60
CA ASN A 106 6.60 0.58 -22.48
C ASN A 106 7.26 1.12 -21.20
N ALA A 107 8.41 1.80 -21.31
CA ALA A 107 9.06 2.43 -20.16
C ALA A 107 8.20 3.57 -19.58
N LEU A 108 7.54 4.35 -20.45
CA LEU A 108 6.60 5.39 -20.04
C LEU A 108 5.36 4.80 -19.36
N LEU A 109 4.80 3.70 -19.89
CA LEU A 109 3.69 2.98 -19.26
C LEU A 109 4.09 2.42 -17.89
N LEU A 110 5.30 1.88 -17.74
CA LEU A 110 5.82 1.45 -16.45
C LEU A 110 5.99 2.62 -15.48
N GLY A 111 6.50 3.77 -15.93
CA GLY A 111 6.59 4.98 -15.11
C GLY A 111 5.22 5.49 -14.66
N ALA A 112 4.21 5.42 -15.53
CA ALA A 112 2.84 5.81 -15.21
C ALA A 112 2.19 4.92 -14.13
N LEU A 113 2.65 3.67 -13.95
CA LEU A 113 2.15 2.82 -12.86
C LEU A 113 2.44 3.38 -11.47
N GLN A 114 3.48 4.20 -11.31
CA GLN A 114 3.84 4.80 -10.03
C GLN A 114 2.68 5.63 -9.44
N THR A 115 1.99 6.38 -10.29
CA THR A 115 0.89 7.28 -9.89
C THR A 115 -0.50 6.70 -10.21
N SER A 116 -0.55 5.54 -10.87
CA SER A 116 -1.81 4.88 -11.20
C SER A 116 -2.42 4.21 -9.98
N ASN A 117 -3.74 4.33 -9.85
CA ASN A 117 -4.51 3.64 -8.81
C ASN A 117 -4.75 2.19 -9.25
N THR A 118 -3.85 1.29 -8.87
CA THR A 118 -3.89 -0.14 -9.25
C THR A 118 -4.27 -1.06 -8.09
N LEU A 119 -4.17 -0.58 -6.86
CA LEU A 119 -4.47 -1.32 -5.63
C LEU A 119 -5.83 -0.90 -5.06
N GLY A 120 -6.38 -1.73 -4.15
CA GLY A 120 -7.65 -1.45 -3.49
C GLY A 120 -8.80 -1.27 -4.49
N ASN A 121 -8.97 -2.22 -5.41
CA ASN A 121 -9.95 -2.16 -6.51
C ASN A 121 -9.81 -0.90 -7.38
N GLY A 122 -8.57 -0.47 -7.62
CA GLY A 122 -8.28 0.67 -8.50
C GLY A 122 -8.46 2.04 -7.85
N SER A 123 -8.40 2.13 -6.52
CA SER A 123 -8.57 3.38 -5.78
C SER A 123 -7.28 3.91 -5.13
N ILE A 124 -6.22 3.10 -5.09
CA ILE A 124 -5.01 3.40 -4.30
C ILE A 124 -3.76 3.19 -5.16
N THR A 125 -2.82 4.13 -5.10
CA THR A 125 -1.48 3.99 -5.69
C THR A 125 -0.57 3.09 -4.85
N PHE A 126 0.55 2.64 -5.40
CA PHE A 126 1.54 1.88 -4.63
C PHE A 126 2.04 2.63 -3.38
N GLN A 127 2.28 3.93 -3.51
CA GLN A 127 2.73 4.78 -2.40
C GLN A 127 1.64 4.96 -1.34
N GLY A 128 0.37 5.11 -1.76
CA GLY A 128 -0.76 5.22 -0.85
C GLY A 128 -0.97 3.94 -0.04
N ALA A 129 -0.91 2.77 -0.69
CA ALA A 129 -1.06 1.48 -0.03
C ALA A 129 0.08 1.24 0.98
N TYR A 130 1.33 1.56 0.60
CA TYR A 130 2.46 1.48 1.51
C TYR A 130 2.30 2.40 2.73
N GLY A 131 1.88 3.66 2.52
CA GLY A 131 1.63 4.61 3.61
C GLY A 131 0.55 4.12 4.58
N GLN A 132 -0.53 3.52 4.07
CA GLN A 132 -1.57 2.91 4.91
C GLN A 132 -1.03 1.74 5.73
N MET A 133 -0.22 0.86 5.13
CA MET A 133 0.40 -0.27 5.84
C MET A 133 1.30 0.21 6.98
N VAL A 134 2.16 1.20 6.72
CA VAL A 134 3.04 1.78 7.75
C VAL A 134 2.22 2.43 8.86
N SER A 135 1.15 3.16 8.53
CA SER A 135 0.26 3.76 9.52
C SER A 135 -0.44 2.71 10.39
N GLN A 136 -0.92 1.61 9.79
CA GLN A 136 -1.54 0.50 10.54
C GLN A 136 -0.56 -0.13 11.51
N ILE A 137 0.68 -0.42 11.06
CA ILE A 137 1.72 -0.97 11.93
C ILE A 137 2.06 0.02 13.04
N GLY A 138 2.26 1.30 12.73
CA GLY A 138 2.57 2.33 13.72
C GLY A 138 1.48 2.47 14.80
N ASN A 139 0.22 2.51 14.37
CA ASN A 139 -0.93 2.56 15.29
C ASN A 139 -1.01 1.30 16.15
N LYS A 140 -0.82 0.11 15.57
CA LYS A 140 -0.89 -1.15 16.32
C LYS A 140 0.24 -1.27 17.32
N THR A 141 1.45 -0.87 16.96
CA THR A 141 2.60 -0.83 17.87
C THR A 141 2.32 0.11 19.04
N HIS A 142 1.80 1.31 18.78
CA HIS A 142 1.47 2.27 19.84
C HIS A 142 0.39 1.74 20.78
N GLU A 143 -0.65 1.11 20.25
CA GLU A 143 -1.69 0.44 21.05
C GLU A 143 -1.08 -0.63 21.98
N LEU A 144 -0.19 -1.47 21.45
CA LEU A 144 0.48 -2.52 22.23
C LEU A 144 1.44 -1.96 23.29
N GLU A 145 2.15 -0.86 23.00
CA GLU A 145 2.99 -0.18 24.00
C GLU A 145 2.18 0.37 25.17
N VAL A 146 1.02 0.98 24.88
CA VAL A 146 0.12 1.48 25.93
C VAL A 146 -0.43 0.31 26.76
N SER A 147 -0.87 -0.76 26.11
CA SER A 147 -1.35 -1.98 26.79
C SER A 147 -0.28 -2.60 27.68
N SER A 148 0.95 -2.74 27.16
CA SER A 148 2.08 -3.31 27.90
C SER A 148 2.46 -2.48 29.14
N LYS A 149 2.44 -1.14 29.02
CA LYS A 149 2.66 -0.24 30.17
C LYS A 149 1.57 -0.40 31.22
N ALA A 150 0.30 -0.50 30.80
CA ALA A 150 -0.82 -0.69 31.71
C ALA A 150 -0.73 -2.04 32.45
N GLU A 151 -0.44 -3.12 31.73
CA GLU A 151 -0.24 -4.46 32.32
C GLU A 151 0.95 -4.52 33.27
N THR A 152 2.06 -3.85 32.92
CA THR A 152 3.22 -3.74 33.82
C THR A 152 2.86 -3.04 35.12
N LYS A 153 2.07 -1.96 35.05
CA LYS A 153 1.59 -1.25 36.26
C LYS A 153 0.62 -2.09 37.08
N MET A 154 -0.27 -2.83 36.43
CA MET A 154 -1.16 -3.76 37.11
C MET A 154 -0.38 -4.87 37.82
N LEU A 155 0.66 -5.42 37.19
CA LEU A 155 1.54 -6.41 37.79
C LEU A 155 2.28 -5.83 39.01
N GLU A 156 2.87 -4.64 38.90
CA GLU A 156 3.52 -3.95 40.02
C GLU A 156 2.56 -3.77 41.20
N GLN A 157 1.33 -3.33 40.94
CA GLN A 157 0.30 -3.17 41.99
C GLN A 157 -0.10 -4.50 42.63
N ALA A 158 -0.28 -5.56 41.83
CA ALA A 158 -0.60 -6.89 42.34
C ALA A 158 0.53 -7.45 43.23
N MET A 159 1.79 -7.24 42.85
CA MET A 159 2.95 -7.62 43.66
C MET A 159 3.02 -6.84 44.97
N GLN A 160 2.75 -5.53 44.94
CA GLN A 160 2.70 -4.71 46.16
C GLN A 160 1.58 -5.15 47.10
N ALA A 161 0.38 -5.42 46.58
CA ALA A 161 -0.74 -5.92 47.38
C ALA A 161 -0.42 -7.29 48.00
N GLN A 162 0.19 -8.20 47.23
CA GLN A 162 0.65 -9.49 47.75
C GLN A 162 1.69 -9.32 48.86
N GLN A 163 2.65 -8.42 48.70
CA GLN A 163 3.66 -8.11 49.72
C GLN A 163 3.08 -7.41 50.95
N ALA A 164 1.99 -6.65 50.83
CA ALA A 164 1.33 -6.04 51.98
C ALA A 164 0.62 -7.09 52.86
N GLU A 165 0.03 -8.11 52.25
CA GLU A 165 -0.68 -9.19 52.97
C GLU A 165 0.25 -10.32 53.45
N SER A 166 1.24 -10.71 52.63
CA SER A 166 2.21 -11.76 52.97
C SER A 166 3.50 -11.22 53.57
N GLY A 167 3.66 -9.90 53.65
CA GLY A 167 4.82 -9.25 54.23
C GLY A 167 4.82 -9.42 55.74
N VAL A 168 5.73 -10.24 56.24
CA VAL A 168 6.01 -10.35 57.67
C VAL A 168 6.51 -8.99 58.16
N ASN A 169 5.73 -8.34 59.03
CA ASN A 169 6.16 -7.10 59.66
C ASN A 169 7.17 -7.44 60.76
N LEU A 170 8.46 -7.33 60.44
CA LEU A 170 9.56 -7.66 61.36
C LEU A 170 9.48 -6.88 62.67
N ASP A 171 8.92 -5.68 62.67
CA ASP A 171 8.73 -4.88 63.89
C ASP A 171 7.61 -5.45 64.77
N GLU A 172 6.55 -5.99 64.16
CA GLU A 172 5.45 -6.64 64.86
C GLU A 172 5.83 -8.04 65.37
N GLU A 173 6.61 -8.80 64.59
CA GLU A 173 7.23 -10.04 65.06
C GLU A 173 8.22 -9.78 66.19
N ALA A 174 9.06 -8.74 66.11
CA ALA A 174 10.01 -8.37 67.16
C ALA A 174 9.30 -7.93 68.44
N ALA A 175 8.21 -7.16 68.34
CA ALA A 175 7.38 -6.77 69.48
C ALA A 175 6.71 -8.00 70.13
N ASN A 176 6.18 -8.93 69.32
CA ASN A 176 5.62 -10.18 69.82
C ASN A 176 6.69 -11.07 70.47
N LEU A 177 7.89 -11.14 69.91
CA LEU A 177 9.02 -11.89 70.44
C LEU A 177 9.49 -11.30 71.78
N MET A 178 9.60 -9.98 71.89
CA MET A 178 9.87 -9.26 73.15
C MET A 178 8.79 -9.55 74.20
N ARG A 179 7.51 -9.54 73.80
CA ARG A 179 6.38 -9.87 74.69
C ARG A 179 6.46 -11.31 75.18
N TYR A 180 6.78 -12.27 74.31
CA TYR A 180 6.98 -13.67 74.69
C TYR A 180 8.16 -13.85 75.64
N GLN A 181 9.28 -13.15 75.41
CA GLN A 181 10.43 -13.17 76.30
C GLN A 181 10.08 -12.61 77.70
N GLN A 182 9.36 -11.49 77.77
CA GLN A 182 8.90 -10.91 79.03
C GLN A 182 7.93 -11.84 79.76
N ALA A 183 6.97 -12.44 79.05
CA ALA A 183 6.05 -13.41 79.62
C ALA A 183 6.78 -14.65 80.18
N TYR A 184 7.80 -15.14 79.46
CA TYR A 184 8.63 -16.26 79.91
C TYR A 184 9.44 -15.91 81.16
N GLN A 185 10.05 -14.73 81.22
CA GLN A 185 10.76 -14.24 82.40
C GLN A 185 9.82 -14.07 83.61
N ALA A 186 8.62 -13.55 83.38
CA ALA A 186 7.60 -13.42 84.42
C ALA A 186 7.16 -14.80 84.94
N ALA A 187 6.89 -15.76 84.05
CA ALA A 187 6.55 -17.14 84.42
C ALA A 187 7.67 -17.82 85.21
N ALA A 188 8.93 -17.64 84.80
CA ALA A 188 10.09 -18.15 85.54
C ALA A 188 10.18 -17.57 86.95
N LYS A 189 9.89 -16.27 87.12
CA LYS A 189 9.89 -15.62 88.43
C LYS A 189 8.74 -16.11 89.32
N VAL A 190 7.55 -16.33 88.76
CA VAL A 190 6.43 -16.95 89.47
C VAL A 190 6.79 -18.36 89.93
N MET A 191 7.43 -19.17 89.09
CA MET A 191 7.91 -20.51 89.49
C MET A 191 8.96 -20.44 90.59
N GLN A 192 9.90 -19.49 90.52
CA GLN A 192 10.90 -19.29 91.56
C GLN A 192 10.25 -18.92 92.91
N THR A 193 9.28 -17.99 92.90
CA THR A 193 8.53 -17.63 94.11
C THR A 193 7.69 -18.79 94.62
N ALA A 194 7.04 -19.56 93.75
CA ALA A 194 6.30 -20.76 94.14
C ALA A 194 7.21 -21.82 94.79
N GLY A 195 8.42 -22.03 94.23
CA GLY A 195 9.44 -22.89 94.83
C GLY A 195 9.89 -22.41 96.21
N GLN A 196 10.15 -21.11 96.37
CA GLN A 196 10.49 -20.51 97.67
C GLN A 196 9.37 -20.67 98.70
N LEU A 197 8.11 -20.50 98.30
CA LEU A 197 6.96 -20.73 99.17
C LEU A 197 6.83 -22.21 99.56
N PHE A 198 7.10 -23.11 98.62
CA PHE A 198 7.10 -24.55 98.89
C PHE A 198 8.18 -24.94 99.90
N ASP A 199 9.41 -24.46 99.73
CA ASP A 199 10.51 -24.69 100.68
C ASP A 199 10.23 -24.09 102.07
N LEU A 200 9.60 -22.91 102.13
CA LEU A 200 9.17 -22.27 103.38
C LEU A 200 8.13 -23.11 104.13
N LEU A 201 7.13 -23.65 103.42
CA LEU A 201 6.12 -24.54 104.02
C LEU A 201 6.74 -25.85 104.53
N LEU A 202 7.71 -26.40 103.81
CA LEU A 202 8.45 -27.61 104.22
C LEU A 202 9.30 -27.40 105.48
N THR A 203 9.87 -26.20 105.65
CA THR A 203 10.72 -25.85 106.80
C THR A 203 9.94 -25.41 108.05
N LEU A 204 8.70 -24.93 107.89
CA LEU A 204 7.78 -24.64 109.01
C LEU A 204 6.97 -25.85 109.47
N GLY A 205 6.83 -26.88 108.62
CA GLY A 205 6.03 -28.07 108.87
C GLY A 205 6.78 -29.30 109.41
N GLY A 206 8.09 -29.17 109.70
CA GLY A 206 8.93 -30.20 110.32
C GLY A 206 9.60 -29.67 111.58
#